data_AF-A0A7V8A8H3-F1
#
_entry.id   AF-A0A7V8A8H3-F1
#
_cell.length_a   1.000
_cell.length_b   1.000
_cell.length_c   1.000
_cell.angle_alpha   90.00
_cell.angle_beta   90.00
_cell.angle_gamma   90.00
#
_symmetry.space_group_name_H-M   'P 1'
#
loop_
_entity.id
_entity.type
_entity.pdbx_description
1 polymer ?
#
loop_
_entity_poly.entity_id
_entity_poly.type
_entity_poly.pdbx_seq_one_letter_code
_entity_poly.pdbx_strand_id
1 'polypeptide(L)'
;MGLKLNRRNLLFAGINIVAAPYLGGCASISSQTNEGPAVAITIDDFALGDTALLSGAARDAAILAALRRFDLSAAGFVAGKHIDNAKGAEVLRNWSDQGHIIGNHTYS
;
A
#
# COMPACT_ATOMS: atom_id res chain seq x y z
N MET A 1 -6.32 17.29 19.48
CA MET A 1 -7.20 16.93 18.36
C MET A 1 -6.32 16.84 17.11
N GLY A 2 -5.74 15.66 16.86
CA GLY A 2 -4.70 15.48 15.85
C GLY A 2 -5.29 15.43 14.44
N LEU A 3 -4.73 16.22 13.52
CA LEU A 3 -5.08 16.11 12.11
C LEU A 3 -4.61 14.74 11.59
N LYS A 4 -5.57 13.89 11.20
CA LYS A 4 -5.30 12.71 10.37
C LYS A 4 -4.81 13.19 9.00
N LEU A 5 -3.55 12.93 8.66
CA LEU A 5 -3.06 13.10 7.28
C LEU A 5 -3.76 12.09 6.36
N ASN A 6 -4.32 12.60 5.27
CA ASN A 6 -5.04 11.85 4.26
C ASN A 6 -4.03 11.14 3.33
N ARG A 7 -3.98 9.80 3.38
CA ARG A 7 -3.02 8.93 2.66
C ARG A 7 -3.48 8.61 1.23
N ARG A 8 -3.61 9.63 0.37
CA ARG A 8 -4.01 9.44 -1.04
C ARG A 8 -3.14 10.22 -2.04
N ASN A 9 -1.82 10.15 -1.89
CA ASN A 9 -0.87 10.72 -2.86
C ASN A 9 0.04 9.64 -3.50
N LEU A 10 -0.55 8.57 -3.99
CA LEU A 10 0.02 7.79 -5.09
C LEU A 10 -1.10 7.55 -6.09
N LEU A 11 -1.00 8.18 -7.27
CA LEU A 11 -1.96 8.23 -8.39
C LEU A 11 -3.02 9.35 -8.32
N PHE A 12 -2.64 10.58 -8.67
CA PHE A 12 -3.51 11.49 -9.43
C PHE A 12 -2.67 12.39 -10.35
N ALA A 13 -2.05 11.78 -11.36
CA ALA A 13 -1.81 12.48 -12.61
C ALA A 13 -3.05 12.24 -13.48
N GLY A 14 -3.96 13.22 -13.50
CA GLY A 14 -5.14 13.22 -14.37
C GLY A 14 -6.46 13.00 -13.65
N ILE A 15 -7.16 14.10 -13.38
CA ILE A 15 -8.54 14.40 -13.81
C ILE A 15 -8.82 15.80 -13.24
N ASN A 16 -8.72 16.82 -14.09
CA ASN A 16 -9.29 18.13 -13.81
C ASN A 16 -10.79 18.03 -14.06
N ILE A 17 -11.61 18.06 -13.00
CA ILE A 17 -13.02 18.44 -13.13
C ILE A 17 -13.19 19.77 -12.40
N VAL A 18 -13.37 20.81 -13.21
CA VAL A 18 -13.75 22.16 -12.81
C VAL A 18 -15.22 22.13 -12.41
N ALA A 19 -15.52 22.56 -11.17
CA ALA A 19 -16.83 23.09 -10.81
C ALA A 19 -16.62 24.33 -9.94
N ALA A 20 -17.24 25.43 -10.36
CA ALA A 20 -16.96 26.82 -10.00
C ALA A 20 -17.72 27.27 -8.71
N PRO A 21 -17.63 28.55 -8.27
CA PRO A 21 -17.06 28.90 -6.97
C PRO A 21 -18.10 29.44 -5.98
N TYR A 22 -17.96 29.09 -4.70
CA TYR A 22 -18.53 29.89 -3.61
C TYR A 22 -17.44 30.16 -2.58
N LEU A 23 -16.99 31.42 -2.57
CA LEU A 23 -16.31 32.13 -1.47
C LEU A 23 -15.04 31.49 -0.88
N GLY A 24 -13.91 32.04 -1.32
CA GLY A 24 -12.87 32.50 -0.39
C GLY A 24 -11.93 31.45 0.19
N GLY A 25 -10.99 30.98 -0.63
CA GLY A 25 -9.80 30.29 -0.14
C GLY A 25 -9.20 29.37 -1.20
N CYS A 26 -8.34 29.91 -2.07
CA CYS A 26 -7.41 29.07 -2.83
C CYS A 26 -6.43 28.46 -1.83
N ALA A 27 -6.79 27.32 -1.24
CA ALA A 27 -5.84 26.48 -0.53
C ALA A 27 -4.89 25.91 -1.58
N SER A 28 -3.75 26.56 -1.78
CA SER A 28 -2.63 25.97 -2.51
C SER A 28 -2.28 24.66 -1.81
N ILE A 29 -2.66 23.53 -2.41
CA ILE A 29 -2.18 22.22 -1.98
C ILE A 29 -0.70 22.20 -2.36
N SER A 30 0.16 22.66 -1.44
CA SER A 30 1.58 22.47 -1.58
C SER A 30 1.83 20.96 -1.51
N SER A 31 2.18 20.33 -2.63
CA SER A 31 2.81 19.02 -2.60
C SER A 31 4.14 19.20 -1.88
N GLN A 32 4.20 18.87 -0.60
CA GLN A 32 5.45 18.79 0.15
C GLN A 32 6.30 17.71 -0.53
N THR A 33 7.19 18.11 -1.42
CA THR A 33 8.23 17.24 -1.96
C THR A 33 9.26 17.09 -0.85
N ASN A 34 9.27 15.91 -0.23
CA ASN A 34 10.28 15.60 0.77
C ASN A 34 11.62 15.47 0.03
N GLU A 35 12.45 16.52 0.06
CA GLU A 35 13.70 16.59 -0.71
C GLU A 35 14.85 15.74 -0.12
N GLY A 36 14.58 15.00 0.94
CA GLY A 36 15.51 14.01 1.49
C GLY A 36 15.50 12.70 0.71
N PRO A 37 16.51 11.83 0.93
CA PRO A 37 16.53 10.48 0.35
C PRO A 37 15.24 9.72 0.66
N ALA A 38 14.64 9.11 -0.36
CA ALA A 38 13.44 8.29 -0.24
C ALA A 38 13.78 6.80 -0.39
N VAL A 39 13.09 5.95 0.36
CA VAL A 39 13.22 4.48 0.27
C VAL A 39 11.86 3.89 -0.07
N ALA A 40 11.82 3.01 -1.06
CA ALA A 40 10.66 2.19 -1.37
C ALA A 40 10.79 0.81 -0.71
N ILE A 41 9.73 0.36 -0.04
CA ILE A 41 9.66 -0.98 0.54
C ILE A 41 8.88 -1.87 -0.42
N THR A 42 9.51 -2.94 -0.90
CA THR A 42 8.89 -3.96 -1.74
C THR A 42 8.96 -5.32 -1.07
N ILE A 43 7.92 -6.12 -1.24
CA ILE A 43 7.87 -7.53 -0.82
C ILE A 43 7.47 -8.37 -2.04
N ASP A 44 8.27 -9.38 -2.35
CA ASP A 44 8.11 -10.19 -3.56
C ASP A 44 7.51 -11.58 -3.25
N ASP A 45 7.08 -12.25 -4.32
CA ASP A 45 6.56 -13.62 -4.41
C ASP A 45 5.24 -13.91 -3.69
N PHE A 46 5.09 -13.48 -2.45
CA PHE A 46 3.97 -13.87 -1.58
C PHE A 46 3.88 -15.40 -1.39
N ALA A 47 5.02 -16.06 -1.21
CA ALA A 47 5.06 -17.48 -0.84
C ALA A 47 4.50 -17.66 0.59
N LEU A 48 3.20 -17.96 0.71
CA LEU A 48 2.45 -18.09 1.98
C LEU A 48 2.59 -19.47 2.65
N GLY A 49 3.66 -20.20 2.35
CA GLY A 49 4.01 -21.45 3.00
C GLY A 49 4.58 -21.23 4.40
N ASP A 50 4.44 -22.25 5.24
CA ASP A 50 4.96 -22.23 6.60
C ASP A 50 6.47 -22.44 6.60
N THR A 51 7.15 -21.81 7.56
CA THR A 51 8.59 -22.02 7.82
C THR A 51 8.78 -22.53 9.24
N ALA A 52 10.03 -22.88 9.59
CA ALA A 52 10.36 -23.36 10.93
C ALA A 52 10.00 -22.37 12.06
N LEU A 53 9.90 -21.06 11.76
CA LEU A 53 9.62 -20.03 12.76
C LEU A 53 8.18 -19.54 12.72
N LEU A 54 7.62 -19.33 11.53
CA LEU A 54 6.31 -18.70 11.36
C LEU A 54 5.53 -19.41 10.25
N SER A 55 4.23 -19.58 10.50
CA SER A 55 3.30 -19.88 9.41
C SER A 55 3.29 -18.74 8.39
N GLY A 56 2.91 -19.03 7.15
CA GLY A 56 2.82 -17.98 6.12
C GLY A 56 1.84 -16.87 6.51
N ALA A 57 0.74 -17.22 7.19
CA ALA A 57 -0.23 -16.25 7.70
C ALA A 57 0.33 -15.41 8.85
N ALA A 58 1.07 -16.02 9.78
CA ALA A 58 1.71 -15.29 10.88
C ALA A 58 2.80 -14.32 10.36
N ARG A 59 3.53 -14.73 9.32
CA ARG A 59 4.54 -13.89 8.67
C ARG A 59 3.89 -12.68 7.97
N ASP A 60 2.85 -12.90 7.18
CA ASP A 60 2.10 -11.82 6.55
C ASP A 60 1.54 -10.82 7.58
N ALA A 61 0.88 -11.34 8.63
CA ALA A 61 0.33 -10.52 9.70
C ALA A 61 1.41 -9.70 10.43
N ALA A 62 2.60 -10.27 10.66
CA ALA A 62 3.73 -9.58 11.28
C ALA A 62 4.27 -8.44 10.41
N ILE A 63 4.37 -8.66 9.08
CA ILE A 63 4.79 -7.63 8.12
C ILE A 63 3.78 -6.46 8.14
N LEU A 64 2.49 -6.75 8.00
CA LEU A 64 1.45 -5.72 8.02
C LEU A 64 1.39 -4.98 9.36
N ALA A 65 1.61 -5.68 10.47
CA ALA A 65 1.70 -5.05 11.78
C ALA A 65 2.89 -4.09 11.89
N ALA A 66 4.05 -4.44 11.33
CA ALA A 66 5.22 -3.58 11.30
C ALA A 66 4.98 -2.33 10.43
N LEU A 67 4.47 -2.51 9.20
CA LEU A 67 4.13 -1.40 8.30
C LEU A 67 3.14 -0.44 8.95
N ARG A 68 2.06 -0.97 9.55
CA ARG A 68 1.05 -0.18 10.24
C ARG A 68 1.62 0.57 11.44
N ARG A 69 2.50 -0.07 12.24
CA ARG A 69 3.11 0.53 13.44
C ARG A 69 3.88 1.82 13.11
N PHE A 70 4.50 1.87 11.95
CA PHE A 70 5.31 3.02 11.51
C PHE A 70 4.61 3.93 10.51
N ASP A 71 3.32 3.70 10.23
CA ASP A 71 2.59 4.45 9.20
C ASP A 71 3.30 4.40 7.82
N LEU A 72 3.73 3.20 7.44
CA LEU A 72 4.43 2.95 6.18
C LEU A 72 3.51 2.24 5.19
N SER A 73 3.66 2.60 3.92
CA SER A 73 3.09 1.87 2.79
C SER A 73 4.18 1.07 2.08
N ALA A 74 3.82 -0.07 1.52
CA ALA A 74 4.72 -0.92 0.73
C ALA A 74 4.05 -1.33 -0.59
N ALA A 75 4.86 -1.85 -1.51
CA ALA A 75 4.39 -2.54 -2.70
C ALA A 75 4.63 -4.05 -2.59
N GLY A 76 3.59 -4.84 -2.78
CA GLY A 76 3.67 -6.29 -2.85
C GLY A 76 3.67 -6.76 -4.30
N PHE A 77 4.79 -7.31 -4.79
CA PHE A 77 4.88 -7.90 -6.12
C PHE A 77 4.61 -9.39 -6.04
N VAL A 78 3.41 -9.81 -6.46
CA VAL A 78 2.92 -11.17 -6.20
C VAL A 78 3.20 -12.12 -7.36
N ALA A 79 3.67 -13.33 -7.05
CA ALA A 79 3.75 -14.40 -8.04
C ALA A 79 2.45 -15.21 -8.04
N GLY A 80 1.81 -15.33 -9.22
CA GLY A 80 0.48 -15.94 -9.35
C GLY A 80 0.37 -17.34 -8.73
N LYS A 81 1.40 -18.19 -8.90
CA LYS A 81 1.45 -19.56 -8.35
C LYS A 81 1.27 -19.64 -6.83
N HIS A 82 1.51 -18.55 -6.09
CA HIS A 82 1.37 -18.53 -4.64
C HIS A 82 0.03 -17.95 -4.16
N ILE A 83 -0.62 -17.13 -4.98
CA ILE A 83 -1.83 -16.37 -4.59
C ILE A 83 -3.11 -16.81 -5.30
N ASP A 84 -3.03 -17.66 -6.33
CA ASP A 84 -4.18 -18.17 -7.08
C ASP A 84 -4.92 -19.27 -6.29
N ASN A 85 -5.43 -18.88 -5.12
CA ASN A 85 -6.20 -19.69 -4.19
C ASN A 85 -6.94 -18.77 -3.20
N ALA A 86 -7.88 -19.33 -2.43
CA ALA A 86 -8.72 -18.55 -1.51
C ALA A 86 -7.92 -17.77 -0.44
N LYS A 87 -6.86 -18.40 0.10
CA LYS A 87 -5.97 -17.75 1.09
C LYS A 87 -5.21 -16.58 0.47
N GLY A 88 -4.70 -16.76 -0.75
CA GLY A 88 -4.05 -15.70 -1.51
C GLY A 88 -4.99 -14.52 -1.76
N ALA A 89 -6.23 -14.78 -2.18
CA ALA A 89 -7.24 -13.73 -2.38
C ALA A 89 -7.54 -12.93 -1.10
N GLU A 90 -7.58 -13.59 0.06
CA GLU A 90 -7.76 -12.93 1.36
C GLU A 90 -6.55 -12.04 1.70
N VAL A 91 -5.33 -12.54 1.52
CA VAL A 91 -4.10 -11.76 1.75
C VAL A 91 -4.04 -10.53 0.85
N LEU A 92 -4.31 -10.69 -0.45
CA LEU A 92 -4.32 -9.56 -1.39
C LEU A 92 -5.37 -8.51 -1.03
N ARG A 93 -6.56 -8.96 -0.60
CA ARG A 93 -7.61 -8.05 -0.13
C ARG A 93 -7.16 -7.29 1.12
N ASN A 94 -6.59 -7.98 2.11
CA ASN A 94 -6.10 -7.37 3.34
C ASN A 94 -4.99 -6.33 3.07
N TRP A 95 -4.08 -6.61 2.14
CA TRP A 95 -3.06 -5.66 1.71
C TRP A 95 -3.66 -4.43 1.02
N SER A 96 -4.61 -4.65 0.09
CA SER A 96 -5.29 -3.56 -0.62
C SER A 96 -6.11 -2.68 0.33
N ASP A 97 -6.85 -3.28 1.26
CA ASP A 97 -7.67 -2.58 2.26
C ASP A 97 -6.82 -1.72 3.21
N GLN A 98 -5.56 -2.11 3.45
CA GLN A 98 -4.60 -1.35 4.25
C GLN A 98 -3.83 -0.27 3.45
N GLY A 99 -4.13 -0.12 2.16
CA GLY A 99 -3.58 0.93 1.31
C GLY A 99 -2.19 0.61 0.72
N HIS A 100 -1.82 -0.66 0.66
CA HIS A 100 -0.59 -1.10 0.00
C HIS A 100 -0.81 -1.28 -1.51
N ILE A 101 0.28 -1.19 -2.29
CA ILE A 101 0.25 -1.40 -3.74
C ILE A 101 0.36 -2.90 -4.01
N ILE A 102 -0.44 -3.42 -4.94
CA ILE A 102 -0.29 -4.78 -5.47
C ILE A 102 0.27 -4.70 -6.89
N GLY A 103 1.45 -5.28 -7.09
CA GLY A 103 2.13 -5.40 -8.37
C GLY A 103 2.22 -6.85 -8.83
N ASN A 104 2.50 -7.05 -10.12
CA ASN A 104 2.64 -8.36 -10.74
C ASN A 104 4.12 -8.80 -10.75
N HIS A 105 4.43 -9.99 -10.21
CA HIS A 105 5.73 -10.65 -10.30
C HIS A 105 5.73 -11.89 -11.19
N THR A 106 4.95 -11.83 -12.27
CA THR A 106 4.64 -12.96 -13.17
C THR A 106 3.88 -14.09 -12.47
N TYR A 107 3.60 -15.18 -13.18
CA TYR A 107 2.91 -16.33 -12.58
C TYR A 107 3.86 -17.26 -11.82
N SER A 108 5.07 -17.53 -12.36
CA SER A 108 5.92 -18.62 -11.91
C SER A 108 7.41 -18.34 -11.94
#